data_AF-A0A2W0BYU0-F1
#
_entry.id   AF-A0A2W0BYU0-F1
#
_cell.length_a   1.000
_cell.length_b   1.000
_cell.length_c   1.000
_cell.angle_alpha   90.00
_cell.angle_beta   90.00
_cell.angle_gamma   90.00
#
_symmetry.space_group_name_H-M   'P 1'
#
loop_
_entity.id
_entity.type
_entity.pdbx_description
1 polymer ?
#
loop_
_entity_poly.entity_id
_entity_poly.type
_entity_poly.pdbx_seq_one_letter_code
_entity_poly.pdbx_strand_id
1 'polypeptide(L)'
;MRRPLIEITRSGQKQIAWGYRNLHLAHENLLKLCLSGRLRTSTTEMKNFISPVTNRQGLHFNDEVAKLFSYPGLDVHKRVSKIPGTTGLKNVGDLDVLVADSLRKRLDVIECKDLSNARTPHEMRLEIENLLSSERVSNPISLRHHKRVTWIKQNLQSVLKWLKIKETKDWRVDGYVVVDHPLMTPYLRQMPMRVIPFAELEGELLKKHGDRAK
;
A
#
# COMPACT_ATOMS: atom_id res chain seq x y z
N MET A 1 9.92 -7.59 19.33
CA MET A 1 11.26 -7.51 19.94
C MET A 1 11.49 -8.80 20.70
N ARG A 2 12.59 -9.51 20.43
CA ARG A 2 12.97 -10.68 21.26
C ARG A 2 13.26 -10.19 22.69
N ARG A 3 12.84 -10.95 23.70
CA ARG A 3 13.04 -10.61 25.11
C ARG A 3 14.29 -11.31 25.61
N PRO A 4 15.46 -10.64 25.69
CA PRO A 4 16.71 -11.30 26.09
C PRO A 4 16.85 -11.49 27.60
N LEU A 5 16.03 -10.80 28.37
CA LEU A 5 16.02 -10.83 29.84
C LEU A 5 14.80 -11.62 30.30
N ILE A 6 15.02 -12.49 31.28
CA ILE A 6 13.96 -13.27 31.93
C ILE A 6 13.98 -12.89 33.41
N GLU A 7 12.85 -12.41 33.93
CA GLU A 7 12.65 -12.30 35.37
C GLU A 7 12.32 -13.69 35.93
N ILE A 8 13.07 -14.13 36.93
CA ILE A 8 12.90 -15.40 37.62
C ILE A 8 12.78 -15.10 39.10
N THR A 9 11.75 -15.65 39.76
CA THR A 9 11.64 -15.58 41.22
C THR A 9 12.22 -16.85 41.83
N ARG A 10 13.23 -16.72 42.71
CA ARG A 10 13.80 -17.82 43.47
C ARG A 10 13.84 -17.45 44.95
N SER A 11 13.29 -18.31 45.80
CA SER A 11 13.24 -18.11 47.27
C SER A 11 12.69 -16.72 47.67
N GLY A 12 11.64 -16.25 46.98
CA GLY A 12 11.04 -14.93 47.23
C GLY A 12 11.81 -13.73 46.67
N GLN A 13 13.01 -13.92 46.11
CA GLN A 13 13.79 -12.86 45.48
C GLN A 13 13.64 -12.87 43.96
N LYS A 14 13.44 -11.68 43.38
CA LYS A 14 13.46 -11.48 41.93
C LYS A 14 14.91 -11.43 41.43
N GLN A 15 15.21 -12.25 40.43
CA GLN A 15 16.49 -12.31 39.74
C GLN A 15 16.27 -12.11 38.25
N ILE A 16 17.22 -11.48 37.55
CA ILE A 16 17.21 -11.40 36.09
C ILE A 16 18.21 -12.40 35.56
N ALA A 17 17.77 -13.28 34.67
CA ALA A 17 18.64 -14.19 33.92
C ALA A 17 18.76 -13.72 32.47
N TRP A 18 19.96 -13.87 31.92
CA TRP A 18 20.23 -13.60 30.51
C TRP A 18 21.33 -14.55 30.01
N GLY A 19 21.31 -14.81 28.71
CA GLY A 19 22.37 -15.57 28.03
C GLY A 19 23.01 -14.70 26.95
N TYR A 20 24.34 -14.79 26.81
CA TYR A 20 25.10 -13.99 25.84
C TYR A 20 24.53 -14.07 24.42
N ARG A 21 24.23 -15.28 23.94
CA ARG A 21 23.63 -15.50 22.60
C ARG A 21 22.27 -14.82 22.45
N ASN A 22 21.40 -14.90 23.46
CA ASN A 22 20.08 -14.29 23.39
C ASN A 22 20.15 -12.77 23.41
N LEU A 23 21.09 -12.20 24.17
CA LEU A 23 21.35 -10.78 24.19
C LEU A 23 21.83 -10.29 22.82
N HIS A 24 22.78 -11.00 22.20
CA HIS A 24 23.29 -10.70 20.86
C HIS A 24 22.16 -10.74 19.81
N LEU A 25 21.35 -11.81 19.80
CA LEU A 25 20.21 -11.93 18.87
C LEU A 25 19.13 -10.87 19.10
N ALA A 26 18.92 -10.42 20.34
CA ALA A 26 17.98 -9.35 20.64
C ALA A 26 18.49 -8.00 20.13
N HIS A 27 19.79 -7.73 20.27
CA HIS A 27 20.44 -6.55 19.70
C HIS A 27 20.30 -6.50 18.17
N GLU A 28 20.66 -7.59 17.47
CA GLU A 28 20.49 -7.66 16.01
C GLU A 28 19.02 -7.52 15.59
N ASN A 29 18.09 -8.14 16.34
CA ASN A 29 16.67 -8.02 16.06
C ASN A 29 16.18 -6.58 16.23
N LEU A 30 16.63 -5.88 17.27
CA LEU A 30 16.26 -4.49 17.52
C LEU A 30 16.75 -3.59 16.39
N LEU A 31 18.03 -3.66 16.03
CA LEU A 31 18.60 -2.89 14.92
C LEU A 31 17.85 -3.18 13.62
N LYS A 32 17.60 -4.45 13.32
CA LYS A 32 16.82 -4.85 12.14
C LYS A 32 15.43 -4.23 12.15
N LEU A 33 14.72 -4.23 13.28
CA LEU A 33 13.39 -3.63 13.38
C LEU A 33 13.43 -2.11 13.18
N CYS A 34 14.41 -1.42 13.75
CA CYS A 34 14.59 0.01 13.55
C CYS A 34 14.88 0.36 12.08
N LEU A 35 15.90 -0.27 11.50
CA LEU A 35 16.39 0.07 10.17
C LEU A 35 15.43 -0.36 9.04
N SER A 36 14.55 -1.33 9.30
CA SER A 36 13.50 -1.72 8.36
C SER A 36 12.18 -0.97 8.54
N GLY A 37 12.09 -0.07 9.52
CA GLY A 37 10.87 0.67 9.81
C GLY A 37 9.77 -0.14 10.51
N ARG A 38 10.10 -1.31 11.07
CA ARG A 38 9.14 -2.27 11.64
C ARG A 38 9.01 -2.24 13.15
N LEU A 39 9.84 -1.43 13.82
CA LEU A 39 9.71 -1.26 15.27
C LEU A 39 8.38 -0.59 15.59
N ARG A 40 7.58 -1.17 16.49
CA ARG A 40 6.41 -0.49 17.04
C ARG A 40 6.87 0.63 17.97
N THR A 41 6.49 1.86 17.64
CA THR A 41 6.95 3.06 18.35
C THR A 41 5.79 3.73 19.08
N SER A 42 5.96 4.02 20.36
CA SER A 42 5.01 4.79 21.16
C SER A 42 5.37 6.27 21.20
N THR A 43 6.67 6.60 21.30
CA THR A 43 7.17 7.98 21.44
C THR A 43 7.21 8.72 20.10
N THR A 44 7.10 10.04 20.17
CA THR A 44 7.10 10.93 18.98
C THR A 44 8.45 10.88 18.26
N GLU A 45 9.55 10.85 19.00
CA GLU A 45 10.91 10.81 18.47
C GLU A 45 11.12 9.53 17.64
N MET A 46 10.70 8.39 18.18
CA MET A 46 10.83 7.12 17.47
C MET A 46 9.88 7.03 16.28
N LYS A 47 8.66 7.57 16.38
CA LYS A 47 7.77 7.70 15.22
C LYS A 47 8.43 8.52 14.12
N ASN A 48 9.00 9.68 14.46
CA ASN A 48 9.68 10.56 13.50
C ASN A 48 10.92 9.90 12.87
N PHE A 49 11.63 9.05 13.62
CA PHE A 49 12.75 8.28 13.11
C PHE A 49 12.33 7.16 12.14
N ILE A 50 11.26 6.42 12.47
CA ILE A 50 10.80 5.25 11.70
C ILE A 50 10.01 5.64 10.46
N SER A 51 9.15 6.66 10.55
CA SER A 51 8.22 7.04 9.48
C SER A 51 8.90 7.31 8.12
N PRO A 52 10.07 7.97 8.04
CA PRO A 52 10.77 8.17 6.76
C PRO A 52 11.17 6.86 6.07
N VAL A 53 11.52 5.83 6.84
CA VAL A 53 11.91 4.51 6.30
C VAL A 53 10.70 3.83 5.68
N THR A 54 9.59 3.76 6.42
CA THR A 54 8.35 3.15 5.93
C THR A 54 7.77 3.92 4.75
N ASN A 55 7.84 5.25 4.78
CA ASN A 55 7.41 6.09 3.67
C ASN A 55 8.25 5.82 2.43
N ARG A 56 9.58 5.74 2.54
CA ARG A 56 10.45 5.44 1.41
C ARG A 56 10.13 4.09 0.75
N GLN A 57 9.85 3.06 1.56
CA GLN A 57 9.45 1.74 1.06
C GLN A 57 8.12 1.81 0.29
N GLY A 58 7.09 2.44 0.88
CA GLY A 58 5.81 2.64 0.19
C GLY A 58 5.97 3.43 -1.11
N LEU A 59 6.73 4.53 -1.08
CA LEU A 59 7.02 5.32 -2.28
C LEU A 59 7.73 4.46 -3.34
N HIS A 60 8.73 3.66 -2.97
CA HIS A 60 9.41 2.78 -3.91
C HIS A 60 8.44 1.78 -4.54
N PHE A 61 7.54 1.18 -3.75
CA PHE A 61 6.53 0.27 -4.29
C PHE A 61 5.59 0.95 -5.30
N ASN A 62 5.15 2.19 -5.03
CA ASN A 62 4.37 2.98 -6.00
C ASN A 62 5.13 3.18 -7.32
N ASP A 63 6.45 3.41 -7.26
CA ASP A 63 7.28 3.54 -8.47
C ASP A 63 7.35 2.24 -9.26
N GLU A 64 7.54 1.11 -8.59
CA GLU A 64 7.57 -0.21 -9.24
C GLU A 64 6.24 -0.55 -9.92
N VAL A 65 5.12 -0.30 -9.24
CA VAL A 65 3.77 -0.48 -9.83
C VAL A 65 3.61 0.41 -11.06
N ALA A 66 3.95 1.69 -10.97
CA ALA A 66 3.83 2.62 -12.09
C ALA A 66 4.70 2.24 -13.29
N LYS A 67 5.92 1.72 -13.06
CA LYS A 67 6.82 1.27 -14.13
C LYS A 67 6.20 0.17 -14.99
N LEU A 68 5.42 -0.73 -14.40
CA LEU A 68 4.73 -1.79 -15.16
C LEU A 68 3.71 -1.25 -16.16
N PHE A 69 3.22 -0.02 -16.02
CA PHE A 69 2.31 0.63 -16.96
C PHE A 69 3.03 1.40 -18.08
N SER A 70 4.33 1.18 -18.30
CA SER A 70 5.12 1.85 -19.34
C SER A 70 4.83 1.31 -20.75
N TYR A 71 3.57 1.38 -21.18
CA TYR A 71 3.12 1.02 -22.52
C TYR A 71 2.80 2.26 -23.36
N PRO A 72 3.02 2.22 -24.69
CA PRO A 72 2.58 3.29 -25.57
C PRO A 72 1.08 3.60 -25.41
N GLY A 73 0.76 4.91 -25.37
CA GLY A 73 -0.62 5.38 -25.22
C GLY A 73 -1.19 5.27 -23.81
N LEU A 74 -0.39 4.92 -22.80
CA LEU A 74 -0.74 5.09 -21.39
C LEU A 74 -0.07 6.34 -20.83
N ASP A 75 -0.86 7.17 -20.15
CA ASP A 75 -0.36 8.31 -19.37
C ASP A 75 -0.40 7.97 -17.88
N VAL A 76 0.77 7.91 -17.24
CA VAL A 76 0.94 7.36 -15.89
C VAL A 76 1.40 8.45 -14.93
N HIS A 77 0.59 8.71 -13.90
CA HIS A 77 0.85 9.71 -12.88
C HIS A 77 1.02 9.05 -11.52
N LYS A 78 2.10 9.38 -10.82
CA LYS A 78 2.41 8.84 -9.49
C LYS A 78 2.10 9.90 -8.42
N ARG A 79 1.58 9.47 -7.28
CA ARG A 79 1.46 10.29 -6.06
C ARG A 79 0.68 11.59 -6.30
N VAL A 80 -0.49 11.47 -6.93
CA VAL A 80 -1.33 12.62 -7.28
C VAL A 80 -2.02 13.16 -6.03
N SER A 81 -1.51 14.27 -5.51
CA SER A 81 -2.03 14.95 -4.30
C SER A 81 -2.92 16.16 -4.61
N LYS A 82 -2.90 16.63 -5.87
CA LYS A 82 -3.68 17.78 -6.32
C LYS A 82 -3.99 17.67 -7.81
N ILE A 83 -5.24 17.99 -8.17
CA ILE A 83 -5.67 18.21 -9.55
C ILE A 83 -6.18 19.65 -9.66
N PRO A 84 -5.52 20.53 -10.44
CA PRO A 84 -5.96 21.91 -10.64
C PRO A 84 -7.41 22.00 -11.11
N GLY A 85 -8.14 23.00 -10.61
CA GLY A 85 -9.56 23.20 -10.95
C GLY A 85 -10.53 22.24 -10.25
N THR A 86 -10.06 21.46 -9.28
CA THR A 86 -10.90 20.62 -8.41
C THR A 86 -10.68 20.94 -6.94
N THR A 87 -11.65 20.58 -6.10
CA THR A 87 -11.57 20.67 -4.65
C THR A 87 -11.82 19.30 -4.02
N GLY A 88 -11.31 19.09 -2.80
CA GLY A 88 -11.63 17.90 -2.02
C GLY A 88 -10.75 16.67 -2.24
N LEU A 89 -9.82 16.63 -3.22
CA LEU A 89 -8.89 15.50 -3.35
C LEU A 89 -8.07 15.30 -2.06
N LYS A 90 -7.56 16.40 -1.50
CA LYS A 90 -6.86 16.39 -0.20
C LYS A 90 -7.70 15.80 0.95
N ASN A 91 -9.03 15.88 0.88
CA ASN A 91 -9.92 15.36 1.92
C ASN A 91 -10.11 13.84 1.82
N VAL A 92 -9.96 13.27 0.61
CA VAL A 92 -10.02 11.81 0.39
C VAL A 92 -8.64 11.15 0.37
N GLY A 93 -7.58 11.95 0.27
CA GLY A 93 -6.18 11.52 0.31
C GLY A 93 -5.58 11.34 -1.08
N ASP A 94 -4.24 11.31 -1.13
CA ASP A 94 -3.46 11.20 -2.37
C ASP A 94 -3.73 9.87 -3.09
N LEU A 95 -3.56 9.88 -4.42
CA LEU A 95 -3.60 8.68 -5.26
C LEU A 95 -2.18 8.14 -5.44
N ASP A 96 -1.98 6.85 -5.17
CA ASP A 96 -0.65 6.23 -5.34
C ASP A 96 -0.22 6.21 -6.80
N VAL A 97 -1.06 5.64 -7.67
CA VAL A 97 -0.87 5.63 -9.13
C VAL A 97 -2.20 5.88 -9.84
N LEU A 98 -2.20 6.74 -10.85
CA LEU A 98 -3.31 7.00 -11.76
C LEU A 98 -2.83 6.74 -13.18
N VAL A 99 -3.55 5.90 -13.91
CA VAL A 99 -3.22 5.57 -15.31
C VAL A 99 -4.39 5.95 -16.21
N ALA A 100 -4.11 6.72 -17.26
CA ALA A 100 -5.06 7.01 -18.30
C ALA A 100 -4.75 6.21 -19.56
N ASP A 101 -5.72 5.41 -20.01
CA ASP A 101 -5.69 4.69 -21.27
C ASP A 101 -6.66 5.37 -22.24
N SER A 102 -6.14 6.29 -23.06
CA SER A 102 -6.96 7.04 -24.02
C SER A 102 -7.59 6.18 -25.09
N LEU A 103 -6.93 5.09 -25.50
CA LEU A 103 -7.45 4.18 -26.52
C LEU A 103 -8.66 3.40 -26.01
N ARG A 104 -8.68 3.04 -24.73
CA ARG A 104 -9.80 2.30 -24.10
C ARG A 104 -10.73 3.18 -23.25
N LYS A 105 -10.54 4.50 -23.31
CA LYS A 105 -11.29 5.52 -22.55
C LYS A 105 -11.44 5.12 -21.07
N ARG A 106 -10.31 4.83 -20.41
CA ARG A 106 -10.31 4.31 -19.03
C ARG A 106 -9.30 5.05 -18.17
N LEU A 107 -9.71 5.40 -16.94
CA LEU A 107 -8.82 5.75 -15.85
C LEU A 107 -8.75 4.58 -14.87
N ASP A 108 -7.54 4.10 -14.59
CA ASP A 108 -7.26 3.13 -13.54
C ASP A 108 -6.70 3.89 -12.33
N VAL A 109 -7.42 3.85 -11.20
CA VAL A 109 -7.00 4.42 -9.90
C VAL A 109 -6.46 3.28 -9.05
N ILE A 110 -5.17 3.32 -8.74
CA ILE A 110 -4.45 2.18 -8.16
C ILE A 110 -3.95 2.57 -6.78
N GLU A 111 -4.35 1.82 -5.77
CA GLU A 111 -3.74 1.86 -4.43
C GLU A 111 -2.60 0.85 -4.38
N CYS A 112 -1.45 1.25 -3.84
CA CYS A 112 -0.28 0.38 -3.71
C CYS A 112 -0.07 0.06 -2.24
N LYS A 113 -0.05 -1.23 -1.90
CA LYS A 113 0.15 -1.67 -0.52
C LYS A 113 1.29 -2.67 -0.41
N ASP A 114 2.37 -2.20 0.20
CA ASP A 114 3.49 -3.03 0.65
C ASP A 114 3.11 -3.77 1.94
N LEU A 115 3.05 -5.11 1.87
CA LEU A 115 2.78 -6.04 2.95
C LEU A 115 4.05 -6.73 3.48
N SER A 116 5.23 -6.47 2.91
CA SER A 116 6.51 -7.09 3.30
C SER A 116 6.87 -6.90 4.79
N ASN A 117 6.25 -5.91 5.43
CA ASN A 117 6.37 -5.65 6.86
C ASN A 117 5.69 -6.71 7.73
N ALA A 118 4.67 -7.41 7.25
CA ALA A 118 3.98 -8.48 7.96
C ALA A 118 4.64 -9.84 7.69
N ARG A 119 5.30 -10.44 8.69
CA ARG A 119 6.04 -11.72 8.53
C ARG A 119 5.48 -12.87 9.35
N THR A 120 4.69 -12.56 10.37
CA THR A 120 3.98 -13.57 11.16
C THR A 120 2.53 -13.69 10.69
N PRO A 121 1.88 -14.86 10.86
CA PRO A 121 0.45 -15.01 10.58
C PRO A 121 -0.42 -13.97 11.31
N HIS A 122 -0.02 -13.62 12.54
CA HIS A 122 -0.69 -12.59 13.31
C HIS A 122 -0.55 -11.19 12.67
N GLU A 123 0.65 -10.79 12.23
CA GLU A 123 0.86 -9.51 11.53
C GLU A 123 0.13 -9.48 10.19
N MET A 124 0.13 -10.60 9.45
CA MET A 124 -0.60 -10.71 8.18
C MET A 124 -2.11 -10.55 8.40
N ARG A 125 -2.66 -11.17 9.45
CA ARG A 125 -4.07 -10.96 9.85
C ARG A 125 -4.37 -9.48 10.11
N LEU A 126 -3.48 -8.78 10.80
CA LEU A 126 -3.66 -7.35 11.06
C LEU A 126 -3.61 -6.50 9.78
N GLU A 127 -2.71 -6.81 8.84
CA GLU A 127 -2.69 -6.12 7.54
C GLU A 127 -3.96 -6.40 6.74
N ILE A 128 -4.48 -7.63 6.77
CA ILE A 128 -5.75 -7.98 6.14
C ILE A 128 -6.92 -7.23 6.80
N GLU A 129 -6.92 -7.09 8.13
CA GLU A 129 -7.89 -6.29 8.90
C GLU A 129 -7.75 -4.78 8.65
N ASN A 130 -6.58 -4.30 8.27
CA ASN A 130 -6.38 -2.90 7.85
C ASN A 130 -6.77 -2.69 6.39
N LEU A 131 -6.59 -3.70 5.55
CA LEU A 131 -6.97 -3.71 4.15
C LEU A 131 -8.50 -3.70 4.00
N LEU A 132 -9.18 -4.46 4.86
CA LEU A 132 -10.61 -4.77 4.78
C LEU A 132 -11.32 -4.32 6.05
N SER A 133 -12.62 -4.07 6.00
CA SER A 133 -13.36 -3.69 7.20
C SER A 133 -13.27 -4.78 8.28
N SER A 134 -13.06 -4.35 9.52
CA SER A 134 -13.15 -5.19 10.71
C SER A 134 -13.69 -4.35 11.87
N GLU A 135 -14.17 -4.99 12.94
CA GLU A 135 -14.67 -4.29 14.14
C GLU A 135 -13.64 -3.32 14.74
N ARG A 136 -12.35 -3.57 14.50
CA ARG A 136 -11.22 -2.79 15.03
C ARG A 136 -10.78 -1.66 14.10
N VAL A 137 -11.24 -1.67 12.85
CA VAL A 137 -10.76 -0.75 11.80
C VAL A 137 -11.96 -0.03 11.19
N SER A 138 -12.19 1.19 11.67
CA SER A 138 -13.30 2.04 11.21
C SER A 138 -13.09 2.66 9.82
N ASN A 139 -11.84 2.74 9.35
CA ASN A 139 -11.50 3.35 8.07
C ASN A 139 -10.44 2.52 7.33
N PRO A 140 -10.80 1.33 6.80
CA PRO A 140 -9.86 0.43 6.13
C PRO A 140 -9.38 0.99 4.79
N ILE A 141 -8.30 0.41 4.24
CA ILE A 141 -7.74 0.78 2.92
C ILE A 141 -8.82 0.69 1.84
N SER A 142 -9.64 -0.37 1.84
CA SER A 142 -10.71 -0.55 0.87
C SER A 142 -11.69 0.62 0.83
N LEU A 143 -12.09 1.12 1.99
CA LEU A 143 -13.00 2.26 2.10
C LEU A 143 -12.33 3.57 1.64
N ARG A 144 -11.07 3.79 2.03
CA ARG A 144 -10.30 4.98 1.60
C ARG A 144 -10.12 4.98 0.09
N HIS A 145 -9.73 3.85 -0.49
CA HIS A 145 -9.58 3.70 -1.93
C HIS A 145 -10.90 3.90 -2.65
N HIS A 146 -12.00 3.32 -2.15
CA HIS A 146 -13.32 3.56 -2.70
C HIS A 146 -13.69 5.05 -2.72
N LYS A 147 -13.40 5.81 -1.65
CA LYS A 147 -13.61 7.26 -1.61
C LYS A 147 -12.81 8.00 -2.68
N ARG A 148 -11.54 7.63 -2.90
CA ARG A 148 -10.69 8.20 -3.96
C ARG A 148 -11.24 7.91 -5.36
N VAL A 149 -11.61 6.66 -5.63
CA VAL A 149 -12.23 6.24 -6.91
C VAL A 149 -13.53 7.02 -7.16
N THR A 150 -14.39 7.12 -6.15
CA THR A 150 -15.65 7.85 -6.24
C THR A 150 -15.43 9.35 -6.47
N TRP A 151 -14.43 9.95 -5.80
CA TRP A 151 -14.07 11.34 -6.04
C TRP A 151 -13.60 11.56 -7.49
N ILE A 152 -12.79 10.65 -8.05
CA ILE A 152 -12.36 10.72 -9.46
C ILE A 152 -13.55 10.61 -10.41
N LYS A 153 -14.51 9.71 -10.13
CA LYS A 153 -15.75 9.59 -10.92
C LYS A 153 -16.55 10.90 -10.90
N GLN A 154 -16.71 11.52 -9.75
CA GLN A 154 -17.46 12.76 -9.58
C GLN A 154 -16.75 13.97 -10.24
N ASN A 155 -15.42 13.93 -10.34
CA ASN A 155 -14.61 15.01 -10.90
C ASN A 155 -14.03 14.67 -12.28
N LEU A 156 -14.58 13.64 -12.97
CA LEU A 156 -13.98 13.03 -14.15
C LEU A 156 -13.61 14.05 -15.24
N GLN A 157 -14.50 14.98 -15.56
CA GLN A 157 -14.25 15.99 -16.60
C GLN A 157 -13.05 16.88 -16.28
N SER A 158 -12.92 17.32 -15.02
CA SER A 158 -11.77 18.11 -14.56
C SER A 158 -10.47 17.30 -14.57
N VAL A 159 -10.54 16.01 -14.22
CA VAL A 159 -9.39 15.08 -14.29
C VAL A 159 -8.94 14.91 -15.74
N LEU A 160 -9.85 14.63 -16.67
CA LEU A 160 -9.52 14.47 -18.09
C LEU A 160 -8.95 15.76 -18.70
N LYS A 161 -9.49 16.92 -18.30
CA LYS A 161 -8.94 18.23 -18.71
C LYS A 161 -7.52 18.43 -18.19
N TRP A 162 -7.25 18.09 -16.93
CA TRP A 162 -5.91 18.18 -16.36
C TRP A 162 -4.91 17.28 -17.09
N LEU A 163 -5.35 16.07 -17.48
CA LEU A 163 -4.60 15.12 -18.31
C LEU A 163 -4.50 15.54 -19.79
N LYS A 164 -5.07 16.69 -20.18
CA LYS A 164 -5.10 17.21 -21.56
C LYS A 164 -5.76 16.26 -22.57
N ILE A 165 -6.71 15.44 -22.12
CA ILE A 165 -7.46 14.51 -22.96
C ILE A 165 -8.57 15.29 -23.70
N LYS A 166 -8.59 15.19 -25.03
CA LYS A 166 -9.56 15.90 -25.88
C LYS A 166 -10.93 15.22 -25.95
N GLU A 167 -10.95 13.90 -26.14
CA GLU A 167 -12.18 13.11 -26.19
C GLU A 167 -12.55 12.69 -24.78
N THR A 168 -13.63 13.25 -24.23
CA THR A 168 -14.03 13.04 -22.83
C THR A 168 -15.32 12.22 -22.65
N LYS A 169 -15.95 11.78 -23.74
CA LYS A 169 -17.16 10.95 -23.68
C LYS A 169 -16.83 9.49 -23.41
N ASP A 170 -17.70 8.83 -22.66
CA ASP A 170 -17.68 7.38 -22.36
C ASP A 170 -16.43 6.89 -21.62
N TRP A 171 -15.82 7.76 -20.83
CA TRP A 171 -14.72 7.37 -19.96
C TRP A 171 -15.21 6.61 -18.74
N ARG A 172 -14.57 5.46 -18.47
CA ARG A 172 -14.80 4.68 -17.26
C ARG A 172 -13.67 4.87 -16.25
N VAL A 173 -14.01 4.75 -14.97
CA VAL A 173 -13.04 4.80 -13.88
C VAL A 173 -13.10 3.50 -13.11
N ASP A 174 -11.99 2.78 -13.11
CA ASP A 174 -11.82 1.51 -12.44
C ASP A 174 -10.80 1.64 -11.31
N GLY A 175 -11.05 0.94 -10.20
CA GLY A 175 -10.20 1.01 -9.01
C GLY A 175 -9.77 -0.37 -8.55
N TYR A 176 -8.49 -0.54 -8.25
CA TYR A 176 -7.96 -1.77 -7.68
C TYR A 176 -6.76 -1.51 -6.77
N VAL A 177 -6.43 -2.49 -5.95
CA VAL A 177 -5.28 -2.46 -5.04
C VAL A 177 -4.23 -3.42 -5.55
N VAL A 178 -2.99 -2.96 -5.65
CA VAL A 178 -1.83 -3.80 -5.95
C VAL A 178 -1.09 -4.09 -4.66
N VAL A 179 -0.81 -5.37 -4.41
CA VAL A 179 -0.08 -5.84 -3.22
C VAL A 179 1.24 -6.48 -3.65
N ASP A 180 2.30 -6.26 -2.89
CA ASP A 180 3.64 -6.79 -3.21
C ASP A 180 3.72 -8.32 -3.04
N HIS A 181 2.92 -8.90 -2.14
CA HIS A 181 2.83 -10.33 -1.89
C HIS A 181 1.40 -10.85 -2.18
N PRO A 182 1.26 -12.06 -2.77
CA PRO A 182 -0.05 -12.68 -2.95
C PRO A 182 -0.77 -12.87 -1.62
N LEU A 183 -2.04 -12.47 -1.58
CA LEU A 183 -2.94 -12.72 -0.47
C LEU A 183 -3.78 -13.96 -0.75
N MET A 184 -3.95 -14.84 0.23
CA MET A 184 -4.95 -15.93 0.11
C MET A 184 -6.38 -15.42 0.27
N THR A 185 -6.58 -14.28 0.95
CA THR A 185 -7.90 -13.75 1.30
C THR A 185 -8.84 -13.54 0.10
N PRO A 186 -8.40 -12.99 -1.04
CA PRO A 186 -9.25 -12.87 -2.24
C PRO A 186 -9.80 -14.20 -2.78
N TYR A 187 -9.14 -15.33 -2.52
CA TYR A 187 -9.58 -16.66 -2.94
C TYR A 187 -10.51 -17.33 -1.91
N LEU A 188 -10.47 -16.87 -0.66
CA LEU A 188 -11.24 -17.45 0.44
C LEU A 188 -12.55 -16.69 0.73
N ARG A 189 -12.65 -15.42 0.31
CA ARG A 189 -13.85 -14.60 0.52
C ARG A 189 -13.98 -13.50 -0.52
N GLN A 190 -15.22 -13.05 -0.72
CA GLN A 190 -15.51 -11.94 -1.62
C GLN A 190 -14.84 -10.65 -1.14
N MET A 191 -14.12 -10.00 -2.04
CA MET A 191 -13.46 -8.71 -1.77
C MET A 191 -14.33 -7.54 -2.22
N PRO A 192 -14.42 -6.45 -1.43
CA PRO A 192 -15.16 -5.25 -1.81
C PRO A 192 -14.46 -4.44 -2.91
N MET A 193 -13.26 -4.88 -3.31
CA MET A 193 -12.42 -4.27 -4.33
C MET A 193 -11.59 -5.37 -4.98
N ARG A 194 -11.10 -5.09 -6.19
CA ARG A 194 -10.15 -5.97 -6.85
C ARG A 194 -8.77 -5.79 -6.22
N VAL A 195 -8.14 -6.91 -5.85
CA VAL A 195 -6.78 -6.96 -5.30
C VAL A 195 -5.94 -7.80 -6.24
N ILE A 196 -4.80 -7.26 -6.69
CA ILE A 196 -3.92 -7.88 -7.68
C ILE A 196 -2.52 -8.01 -7.08
N PRO A 197 -1.94 -9.20 -7.00
CA PRO A 197 -0.54 -9.35 -6.65
C PRO A 197 0.37 -8.72 -7.70
N PHE A 198 1.43 -8.03 -7.27
CA PHE A 198 2.37 -7.36 -8.17
C PHE A 198 2.96 -8.31 -9.21
N ALA A 199 3.31 -9.54 -8.80
CA ALA A 199 3.82 -10.59 -9.68
C ALA A 199 2.83 -11.02 -10.79
N GLU A 200 1.53 -10.82 -10.60
CA GLU A 200 0.49 -11.16 -11.58
C GLU A 200 0.13 -9.97 -12.48
N LEU A 201 0.42 -8.74 -12.03
CA LEU A 201 0.03 -7.51 -12.71
C LEU A 201 0.65 -7.43 -14.12
N GLU A 202 1.92 -7.77 -14.28
CA GLU A 202 2.58 -7.76 -15.60
C GLU A 202 1.86 -8.67 -16.61
N GLY A 203 1.50 -9.88 -16.19
CA GLY A 203 0.75 -10.83 -17.03
C GLY A 203 -0.63 -10.31 -17.42
N GLU A 204 -1.33 -9.62 -16.51
CA GLU A 204 -2.61 -8.97 -16.84
C GLU A 204 -2.43 -7.81 -17.83
N LEU A 205 -1.37 -7.01 -17.65
CA LEU A 205 -1.07 -5.89 -18.54
C LEU A 205 -0.65 -6.36 -19.91
N LEU A 206 0.13 -7.44 -20.03
CA LEU A 206 0.46 -8.05 -21.31
C LEU A 206 -0.78 -8.54 -22.05
N LYS A 207 -1.72 -9.19 -21.36
CA LYS A 207 -3.01 -9.61 -21.97
C LYS A 207 -3.83 -8.41 -22.44
N LYS A 208 -3.77 -7.29 -21.71
CA LYS A 208 -4.57 -6.10 -21.99
C LYS A 208 -3.89 -5.15 -22.99
N HIS A 209 -2.57 -5.04 -23.03
CA HIS A 209 -1.82 -3.99 -23.74
C HIS A 209 -0.66 -4.53 -24.57
N GLY A 210 -0.42 -5.85 -24.60
CA GLY A 210 0.70 -6.45 -25.34
C GLY A 210 0.64 -6.22 -26.85
N ASP A 211 -0.54 -5.90 -27.38
CA ASP A 211 -0.74 -5.44 -28.76
C ASP A 211 -0.06 -4.08 -29.05
N ARG A 212 0.23 -3.28 -28.01
CA ARG A 212 0.85 -1.95 -28.12
C ARG A 212 2.38 -1.96 -28.05
N ALA A 213 2.98 -3.11 -27.75
CA ALA A 213 4.43 -3.26 -27.64
C ALA A 213 5.11 -3.62 -28.98
N LYS A 214 4.33 -3.71 -30.06
CA LYS A 214 4.79 -3.90 -31.44
C LYS A 214 4.77 -2.58 -32.19
#